data_AF-A0A182ALP5-F1
#
_entry.id   AF-A0A182ALP5-F1
#
_cell.length_a   1.000
_cell.length_b   1.000
_cell.length_c   1.000
_cell.angle_alpha   90.00
_cell.angle_beta   90.00
_cell.angle_gamma   90.00
#
_symmetry.space_group_name_H-M   'P 1'
#
loop_
_entity.id
_entity.type
_entity.pdbx_description
1 polymer ?
#
loop_
_entity_poly.entity_id
_entity_poly.type
_entity_poly.pdbx_seq_one_letter_code
_entity_poly.pdbx_strand_id
1 'polypeptide(L)'
;MTAVVQPVLPAAAQGRRGPPPPSPKVVIYDPDPLSCQPDTIRQAFARHLDPFADQSPAVLARLRVVQLEMTESSLRRCVAKGLMEQQAAAALFQELAAQGSTRP
;
A
#
# COMPACT_ATOMS: atom_id res chain seq x y z
N MET A 1 44.54 -25.80 -9.81
CA MET A 1 43.26 -26.50 -10.02
C MET A 1 42.42 -26.24 -8.78
N THR A 2 41.51 -25.27 -8.82
CA THR A 2 40.74 -24.84 -7.64
C THR A 2 39.26 -25.12 -7.92
N ALA A 3 38.67 -25.96 -7.08
CA ALA A 3 37.33 -26.51 -7.25
C ALA A 3 36.25 -25.43 -7.01
N VAL A 4 35.24 -25.43 -7.88
CA VAL A 4 34.02 -24.62 -7.76
C VAL A 4 33.10 -25.28 -6.74
N VAL A 5 32.79 -24.59 -5.64
CA VAL A 5 31.76 -25.00 -4.69
C VAL A 5 30.41 -24.54 -5.25
N GLN A 6 29.57 -25.48 -5.67
CA GLN A 6 28.17 -25.21 -6.03
C GLN A 6 27.30 -25.18 -4.77
N PRO A 7 26.38 -24.21 -4.61
CA PRO A 7 25.39 -24.25 -3.54
C PRO A 7 24.31 -25.29 -3.85
N VAL A 8 24.13 -26.25 -2.94
CA VAL A 8 23.01 -27.20 -2.95
C VAL A 8 21.74 -26.46 -2.56
N LEU A 9 20.79 -26.36 -3.48
CA LEU A 9 19.42 -25.87 -3.21
C LEU A 9 18.69 -26.91 -2.35
N PRO A 10 17.91 -26.49 -1.32
CA PRO A 10 17.18 -27.44 -0.50
C PRO A 10 16.06 -28.10 -1.31
N ALA A 11 16.01 -29.43 -1.20
CA ALA A 11 15.01 -30.28 -1.84
C ALA A 11 13.59 -29.79 -1.53
N ALA A 12 12.80 -29.57 -2.59
CA ALA A 12 11.39 -29.27 -2.49
C ALA A 12 10.70 -30.35 -1.65
N ALA A 13 10.04 -29.94 -0.57
CA ALA A 13 9.25 -30.79 0.29
C ALA A 13 8.09 -31.42 -0.52
N GLN A 14 8.32 -32.62 -1.03
CA GLN A 14 7.27 -33.50 -1.52
C GLN A 14 6.55 -34.10 -0.30
N GLY A 15 5.27 -33.77 -0.10
CA GLY A 15 4.43 -34.59 0.79
C GLY A 15 3.38 -33.90 1.64
N ARG A 16 2.47 -33.11 1.05
CA ARG A 16 1.08 -33.07 1.51
C ARG A 16 0.16 -33.04 0.29
N ARG A 17 -0.34 -34.21 -0.14
CA ARG A 17 -1.49 -34.33 -1.06
C ARG A 17 -2.79 -34.00 -0.29
N GLY A 18 -2.85 -32.83 0.33
CA GLY A 18 -4.12 -32.26 0.76
C GLY A 18 -4.82 -31.65 -0.45
N PRO A 19 -6.14 -31.43 -0.40
CA PRO A 19 -6.79 -30.52 -1.35
C PRO A 19 -6.01 -29.20 -1.37
N PRO A 20 -5.95 -28.50 -2.53
CA PRO A 20 -5.29 -27.21 -2.60
C PRO A 20 -5.83 -26.31 -1.47
N PRO A 21 -4.96 -25.55 -0.78
CA PRO A 21 -5.43 -24.62 0.23
C PRO A 21 -6.51 -23.73 -0.39
N PRO A 22 -7.60 -23.44 0.35
CA PRO A 22 -8.64 -22.58 -0.18
C PRO A 22 -8.03 -21.27 -0.64
N SER A 23 -8.40 -20.81 -1.83
CA SER A 23 -7.97 -19.51 -2.32
C SER A 23 -8.33 -18.45 -1.26
N PRO A 24 -7.38 -17.61 -0.84
CA PRO A 24 -7.67 -16.59 0.15
C PRO A 24 -8.78 -15.69 -0.40
N LYS A 25 -9.81 -15.46 0.42
CA LYS A 25 -10.89 -14.54 0.07
C LYS A 25 -10.29 -13.13 0.06
N VAL A 26 -10.07 -12.57 -1.14
CA VAL A 26 -9.62 -11.18 -1.28
C VAL A 26 -10.80 -10.28 -0.90
N VAL A 27 -10.71 -9.64 0.25
CA VAL A 27 -11.64 -8.57 0.62
C VAL A 27 -11.15 -7.30 -0.06
N ILE A 28 -11.87 -6.88 -1.09
CA ILE A 28 -11.60 -5.62 -1.77
C ILE A 28 -12.22 -4.51 -0.93
N TYR A 29 -11.42 -3.50 -0.59
CA TYR A 29 -11.91 -2.28 0.05
C TYR A 29 -13.01 -1.63 -0.81
N ASP A 30 -14.18 -1.44 -0.21
CA ASP A 30 -15.32 -0.75 -0.80
C ASP A 30 -15.55 0.56 -0.03
N PRO A 31 -15.17 1.72 -0.59
CA PRO A 31 -15.32 2.98 0.10
C PRO A 31 -16.78 3.42 0.16
N ASP A 32 -17.19 3.91 1.33
CA ASP A 32 -18.46 4.59 1.54
C ASP A 32 -18.30 6.13 1.41
N PRO A 33 -19.41 6.90 1.36
CA PRO A 33 -19.34 8.36 1.20
C PRO A 33 -18.53 9.08 2.26
N LEU A 34 -18.54 8.63 3.52
CA LEU A 34 -17.78 9.23 4.61
C LEU A 34 -16.28 9.00 4.40
N SER A 35 -15.91 7.80 3.96
CA SER A 35 -14.52 7.43 3.67
C SER A 35 -13.94 8.19 2.49
N CYS A 36 -14.77 8.63 1.53
CA CYS A 36 -14.35 9.45 0.40
C CYS A 36 -14.35 10.96 0.69
N GLN A 37 -14.65 11.42 1.91
CA GLN A 37 -14.55 12.84 2.21
C GLN A 37 -13.06 13.28 2.24
N PRO A 38 -12.72 14.46 1.67
CA PRO A 38 -11.35 14.94 1.64
C PRO A 38 -10.69 15.01 3.03
N ASP A 39 -11.40 15.50 4.04
CA ASP A 39 -10.91 15.55 5.42
C ASP A 39 -10.64 14.18 6.03
N THR A 40 -11.48 13.19 5.74
CA THR A 40 -11.27 11.80 6.18
C THR A 40 -10.00 11.25 5.57
N ILE A 41 -9.78 11.46 4.27
CA ILE A 41 -8.60 10.98 3.56
C ILE A 41 -7.34 11.67 4.08
N ARG A 42 -7.36 12.99 4.34
CA ARG A 42 -6.23 13.72 4.94
C ARG A 42 -5.85 13.17 6.30
N GLN A 43 -6.84 12.94 7.16
CA GLN A 43 -6.60 12.42 8.50
C GLN A 43 -6.06 10.98 8.46
N ALA A 44 -6.64 10.13 7.60
CA ALA A 44 -6.15 8.78 7.40
C ALA A 44 -4.72 8.79 6.86
N PHE A 45 -4.42 9.64 5.89
CA PHE A 45 -3.07 9.82 5.36
C PHE A 45 -2.09 10.24 6.45
N ALA A 46 -2.39 11.27 7.24
CA ALA A 46 -1.51 11.74 8.31
C ALA A 46 -1.18 10.64 9.33
N ARG A 47 -2.15 9.78 9.66
CA ARG A 47 -2.01 8.74 10.70
C ARG A 47 -1.48 7.40 10.19
N HIS A 48 -1.48 7.18 8.88
CA HIS A 48 -1.19 5.84 8.32
C HIS A 48 0.20 5.32 8.70
N LEU A 49 1.17 6.22 8.89
CA LEU A 49 2.54 5.84 9.24
C LEU A 49 2.85 5.96 10.73
N ASP A 50 1.91 6.39 11.58
CA ASP A 50 2.11 6.50 13.03
C ASP A 50 2.62 5.20 13.67
N PRO A 51 2.10 4.00 13.31
CA PRO A 51 2.60 2.73 13.87
C PRO A 51 4.04 2.40 13.49
N PHE A 52 4.61 3.09 12.50
CA PHE A 52 5.96 2.85 11.98
C PHE A 52 6.93 3.99 12.33
N ALA A 53 6.55 4.89 13.24
CA ALA A 53 7.34 6.08 13.59
C ALA A 53 8.77 5.74 14.06
N ASP A 54 8.97 4.57 14.68
CA ASP A 54 10.29 4.12 15.18
C ASP A 54 11.18 3.48 14.10
N GLN A 55 10.71 3.40 12.84
CA GLN A 55 11.48 2.82 11.75
C GLN A 55 12.59 3.77 11.27
N SER A 56 13.60 3.20 10.62
CA SER A 56 14.70 4.01 10.07
C SER A 56 14.21 4.99 8.99
N PRO A 57 14.92 6.11 8.75
CA PRO A 57 14.54 7.08 7.73
C PRO A 57 14.39 6.46 6.33
N ALA A 58 15.22 5.49 5.99
CA ALA A 58 15.15 4.78 4.70
C ALA A 58 13.86 3.94 4.58
N VAL A 59 13.44 3.27 5.65
CA VAL A 59 12.20 2.51 5.68
C VAL A 59 11.01 3.45 5.60
N LEU A 60 11.00 4.54 6.38
CA LEU A 60 9.95 5.57 6.32
C LEU A 60 9.83 6.19 4.93
N ALA A 61 10.94 6.48 4.25
CA ALA A 61 10.92 6.98 2.88
C ALA A 61 10.25 5.98 1.93
N ARG A 62 10.53 4.68 2.08
CA ARG A 62 9.87 3.64 1.26
C ARG A 62 8.39 3.52 1.59
N LEU A 63 8.02 3.58 2.87
CA LEU A 63 6.62 3.51 3.31
C LEU A 63 5.80 4.70 2.81
N ARG A 64 6.40 5.90 2.72
CA ARG A 64 5.74 7.07 2.11
C ARG A 64 5.39 6.85 0.64
N VAL A 65 6.25 6.16 -0.14
CA VAL A 65 5.94 5.80 -1.53
C VAL A 65 4.72 4.87 -1.58
N VAL A 66 4.73 3.81 -0.76
CA VAL A 66 3.60 2.86 -0.70
C VAL A 66 2.31 3.55 -0.26
N GLN A 67 2.40 4.43 0.73
CA GLN A 67 1.28 5.23 1.22
C GLN A 67 0.65 6.08 0.12
N LEU A 68 1.46 6.72 -0.74
CA LEU A 68 0.96 7.49 -1.89
C LEU A 68 0.27 6.59 -2.92
N GLU A 69 0.85 5.43 -3.27
CA GLU A 69 0.24 4.48 -4.21
C GLU A 69 -1.13 3.96 -3.72
N MET A 70 -1.23 3.67 -2.41
CA MET A 70 -2.49 3.27 -1.78
C MET A 70 -3.52 4.39 -1.79
N THR A 71 -3.07 5.62 -1.56
CA THR A 71 -3.93 6.83 -1.58
C THR A 71 -4.47 7.08 -2.99
N GLU A 72 -3.60 7.03 -4.00
CA GLU A 72 -4.00 7.16 -5.42
C GLU A 72 -5.05 6.10 -5.80
N SER A 73 -4.82 4.86 -5.37
CA SER A 73 -5.75 3.75 -5.62
C SER A 73 -7.10 3.96 -4.91
N SER A 74 -7.10 4.52 -3.71
CA SER A 74 -8.32 4.83 -2.94
C SER A 74 -9.12 5.95 -3.61
N LEU A 75 -8.45 7.02 -4.03
CA LEU A 75 -9.05 8.14 -4.76
C LEU A 75 -9.68 7.70 -6.08
N ARG A 76 -8.98 6.85 -6.85
CA ARG A 76 -9.53 6.26 -8.09
C ARG A 76 -10.82 5.49 -7.84
N ARG A 77 -10.92 4.75 -6.73
CA ARG A 77 -12.14 4.03 -6.35
C ARG A 77 -13.27 4.98 -5.95
N CYS A 78 -12.97 6.04 -5.19
CA CYS A 78 -13.96 7.07 -4.86
C CYS A 78 -14.56 7.70 -6.12
N VAL A 79 -13.73 8.02 -7.12
CA VAL A 79 -14.19 8.54 -8.42
C VAL A 79 -15.03 7.51 -9.18
N ALA A 80 -14.56 6.26 -9.27
CA ALA A 80 -15.28 5.20 -9.98
C ALA A 80 -16.66 4.89 -9.37
N LYS A 81 -16.86 5.18 -8.09
CA LYS A 81 -18.11 5.01 -7.36
C LYS A 81 -19.01 6.26 -7.39
N GLY A 82 -18.57 7.36 -8.01
CA GLY A 82 -19.29 8.63 -8.02
C GLY A 82 -19.34 9.33 -6.66
N LEU A 83 -18.43 8.97 -5.74
CA LEU A 83 -18.35 9.55 -4.39
C LEU A 83 -17.39 10.74 -4.31
N MET A 84 -16.65 11.01 -5.39
CA MET A 84 -15.74 12.14 -5.50
C MET A 84 -15.58 12.54 -6.97
N GLU A 85 -15.50 13.83 -7.23
CA GLU A 85 -15.18 14.38 -8.56
C GLU A 85 -13.72 14.11 -8.94
N GLN A 86 -13.47 13.83 -10.23
CA GLN A 86 -12.12 13.51 -10.71
C GLN A 86 -11.11 14.65 -10.47
N GLN A 87 -11.54 15.91 -10.63
CA GLN A 87 -10.69 17.07 -10.37
C GLN A 87 -10.37 17.22 -8.87
N ALA A 88 -11.35 16.96 -7.99
CA ALA A 88 -11.15 17.00 -6.55
C ALA A 88 -10.18 15.90 -6.09
N ALA A 89 -10.30 14.70 -6.65
CA ALA A 89 -9.38 13.59 -6.40
C ALA A 89 -7.94 13.93 -6.82
N ALA A 90 -7.77 14.50 -8.02
CA ALA A 90 -6.46 14.90 -8.52
C ALA A 90 -5.83 16.00 -7.66
N ALA A 91 -6.60 17.03 -7.29
CA ALA A 91 -6.12 18.12 -6.43
C ALA A 91 -5.69 17.60 -5.04
N LEU A 92 -6.50 16.73 -4.44
CA LEU A 92 -6.18 16.11 -3.15
C LEU A 92 -4.92 15.24 -3.25
N PHE A 93 -4.76 14.45 -4.30
CA PHE A 93 -3.55 13.65 -4.49
C PHE A 93 -2.28 14.51 -4.59
N GLN A 94 -2.32 15.58 -5.39
CA GLN A 94 -1.18 16.49 -5.55
C GLN A 94 -0.79 17.16 -4.23
N GLU A 95 -1.78 17.56 -3.45
CA GLU A 95 -1.54 18.11 -2.12
C GLU A 95 -0.86 17.12 -1.18
N LEU A 96 -1.35 15.87 -1.11
CA LEU A 96 -0.77 14.83 -0.25
C LEU A 96 0.64 14.43 -0.72
N ALA A 97 0.88 14.41 -2.02
CA ALA A 97 2.21 14.17 -2.60
C ALA A 97 3.21 15.28 -2.20
N ALA A 98 2.78 16.54 -2.19
CA ALA A 98 3.61 17.65 -1.75
C ALA A 98 3.99 17.56 -0.26
N GLN A 99 3.08 17.05 0.59
CA GLN A 99 3.34 16.83 2.02
C GLN A 99 4.39 15.73 2.27
N GLY A 100 4.43 14.69 1.44
CA GLY A 100 5.42 13.61 1.54
C GLY A 100 6.85 14.04 1.23
N SER A 101 7.01 15.11 0.43
CA SER A 101 8.31 15.67 0.02
C SER A 101 8.86 16.72 1.01
N THR A 102 8.01 17.29 1.86
CA THR A 102 8.32 18.48 2.67
C THR A 102 8.68 18.21 4.14
N ARG A 103 8.83 16.95 4.56
CA ARG A 103 9.20 16.64 5.95
C ARG A 103 10.72 16.39 6.07
N PRO A 104 11.46 17.23 6.84
CA PRO A 104 12.92 17.12 7.01
C PRO A 104 13.36 15.80 7.65
#